data_AF-A0A370PYV3-F1
#
_entry.id   AF-A0A370PYV3-F1
#
_cell.length_a   1.000
_cell.length_b   1.000
_cell.length_c   1.000
_cell.angle_alpha   90.00
_cell.angle_beta   90.00
_cell.angle_gamma   90.00
#
_symmetry.space_group_name_H-M   'P 1'
#
loop_
_entity.id
_entity.type
_entity.pdbx_description
1 polymer ?
#
loop_
_entity_poly.entity_id
_entity_poly.type
_entity_poly.pdbx_seq_one_letter_code
_entity_poly.pdbx_strand_id
1 'polypeptide(L)'
;MSSSVVEATADASPHLRVSASKKSQAPQTTSDKTEPSTRIDPPEASAVDDHFFWTYTEEPHRSRRQAIIKAHPEVTKLCGPEPLTKYVVLGVVSLQILCAYLLRNTSMFDWRFLATAYVIGATSNQNLFLAIHEISHNLAFRSAMANRLLAIFANIPIGLPYSAAFRPYHLTHHKSLGVAGLDTDLPTAVEAFLLDSLLGKAFFCTFQIFFYAVRPMFIYSPPFTSIHVLNLITQLTFDYALTKFCGGSLQPLLYLLLSSFLAGSLHPCAGHFIAEHYFFSRVDHGTESIQEQKNNQKKSHPLDSLPPPETYSYYGPLNFFTYNVGLHNEHHDFPAIPWTRLHELHRIASEFYEPLPCHHSWVWVIWTFILDKNVGMWCRVKRAQGGRLVGGGGGSGRAGESISASSAGPEGESGDGWKESEIQN
;
A
#
# COMPACT_ATOMS: atom_id res chain seq x y z
N MET A 1 -7.22 37.42 81.25
CA MET A 1 -5.83 36.94 81.21
C MET A 1 -5.91 35.43 81.07
N SER A 2 -5.85 34.92 79.83
CA SER A 2 -4.71 34.17 79.27
C SER A 2 -4.23 33.05 80.22
N SER A 3 -4.13 31.78 79.85
CA SER A 3 -3.63 31.28 78.57
C SER A 3 -3.91 29.78 78.40
N SER A 4 -4.20 29.42 77.14
CA SER A 4 -3.82 28.20 76.40
C SER A 4 -4.02 26.81 77.02
N VAL A 5 -5.03 26.12 76.48
CA VAL A 5 -5.29 24.68 76.53
C VAL A 5 -4.25 23.92 75.69
N VAL A 6 -3.69 22.86 76.26
CA VAL A 6 -2.89 21.82 75.59
C VAL A 6 -3.80 20.60 75.45
N GLU A 7 -4.04 20.16 74.22
CA GLU A 7 -4.92 19.04 73.91
C GLU A 7 -4.13 17.73 73.76
N ALA A 8 -4.78 16.65 74.18
CA ALA A 8 -4.21 15.36 74.52
C ALA A 8 -4.02 14.39 73.34
N THR A 9 -3.13 13.43 73.58
CA THR A 9 -2.76 12.28 72.76
C THR A 9 -3.75 11.11 72.84
N ALA A 10 -4.07 10.48 71.70
CA ALA A 10 -4.36 9.05 71.41
C ALA A 10 -4.74 9.00 69.91
N ASP A 11 -4.51 7.99 69.06
CA ASP A 11 -4.23 6.57 69.23
C ASP A 11 -3.62 6.01 67.91
N ALA A 12 -3.20 4.75 67.97
CA ALA A 12 -2.23 4.05 67.12
C ALA A 12 -2.67 3.55 65.71
N SER A 13 -1.64 3.20 64.91
CA SER A 13 -1.56 2.07 63.93
C SER A 13 -1.76 2.38 62.42
N PRO A 14 -1.08 1.65 61.49
CA PRO A 14 -0.04 2.27 60.66
C PRO A 14 -0.26 2.18 59.14
N HIS A 15 0.17 3.22 58.41
CA HIS A 15 0.39 3.17 56.96
C HIS A 15 1.84 2.77 56.64
N LEU A 16 2.02 1.63 55.99
CA LEU A 16 3.30 1.19 55.45
C LEU A 16 3.65 2.01 54.19
N ARG A 17 4.61 2.94 54.35
CA ARG A 17 5.43 3.49 53.26
C ARG A 17 6.59 2.53 53.00
N VAL A 18 6.85 2.18 51.74
CA VAL A 18 8.18 1.71 51.33
C VAL A 18 8.68 2.57 50.18
N SER A 19 9.81 3.20 50.48
CA SER A 19 10.56 4.13 49.66
C SER A 19 11.37 3.44 48.57
N ALA A 20 11.68 4.23 47.55
CA ALA A 20 12.56 3.94 46.43
C ALA A 20 13.92 3.34 46.81
N SER A 21 14.41 2.40 45.99
CA SER A 21 15.82 2.03 45.91
C SER A 21 16.39 2.48 44.58
N LYS A 22 17.29 3.48 44.63
CA LYS A 22 18.25 3.81 43.58
C LYS A 22 19.33 2.73 43.58
N LYS A 23 19.65 2.17 42.41
CA LYS A 23 20.96 1.58 42.14
C LYS A 23 21.56 2.24 40.90
N SER A 24 22.62 3.01 41.13
CA SER A 24 23.57 3.44 40.10
C SER A 24 24.40 2.24 39.64
N GLN A 25 24.59 2.09 38.33
CA GLN A 25 25.80 1.52 37.74
C GLN A 25 26.25 2.38 36.56
N ALA A 26 27.57 2.58 36.48
CA ALA A 26 28.30 3.47 35.60
C ALA A 26 28.52 2.85 34.18
N PRO A 27 29.11 3.58 33.22
CA PRO A 27 28.88 3.39 31.79
C PRO A 27 29.66 2.20 31.20
N GLN A 28 28.95 1.31 30.50
CA GLN A 28 29.58 0.27 29.70
C GLN A 28 29.82 0.76 28.26
N THR A 29 31.10 0.81 27.94
CA THR A 29 31.77 0.78 26.64
C THR A 29 30.94 0.29 25.45
N THR A 30 31.02 1.08 24.38
CA THR A 30 30.52 0.82 23.03
C THR A 30 31.15 -0.44 22.43
N SER A 31 30.33 -1.45 22.16
CA SER A 31 30.58 -2.45 21.13
C SER A 31 29.34 -2.51 20.25
N ASP A 32 29.51 -2.19 18.96
CA ASP A 32 28.49 -2.36 17.92
C ASP A 32 27.87 -3.75 18.04
N LYS A 33 26.64 -3.80 18.54
CA LYS A 33 25.74 -4.94 18.41
C LYS A 33 24.52 -4.42 17.70
N THR A 34 24.35 -4.87 16.46
CA THR A 34 23.13 -4.79 15.69
C THR A 34 21.98 -5.26 16.59
N GLU A 35 21.09 -4.35 17.00
CA GLU A 35 19.94 -4.75 17.81
C GLU A 35 19.03 -5.64 16.98
N PRO A 36 18.66 -6.83 17.46
CA PRO A 36 17.68 -7.67 16.78
C PRO A 36 16.31 -6.99 16.80
N SER A 37 15.60 -7.05 15.68
CA SER A 37 14.23 -6.54 15.58
C SER A 37 13.33 -7.25 16.60
N THR A 38 12.76 -6.47 17.51
CA THR A 38 11.84 -6.97 18.53
C THR A 38 10.42 -6.90 17.98
N ARG A 39 9.73 -8.06 17.95
CA ARG A 39 8.26 -8.10 17.89
C ARG A 39 7.74 -7.53 19.21
N ILE A 40 6.74 -6.66 19.14
CA ILE A 40 6.24 -5.94 20.31
C ILE A 40 4.76 -6.23 20.50
N ASP A 41 4.30 -6.08 21.73
CA ASP A 41 2.90 -6.19 22.06
C ASP A 41 2.07 -5.14 21.31
N PRO A 42 0.84 -5.46 20.90
CA PRO A 42 -0.06 -4.53 20.24
C PRO A 42 -0.32 -3.27 21.11
N PRO A 43 -0.76 -2.15 20.50
CA PRO A 43 -1.32 -1.02 21.26
C PRO A 43 -2.41 -1.50 22.23
N GLU A 44 -2.71 -0.75 23.31
CA GLU A 44 -3.73 -1.11 24.34
C GLU A 44 -5.17 -1.34 23.80
N ALA A 45 -5.39 -1.36 22.49
CA ALA A 45 -6.63 -1.71 21.83
C ALA A 45 -6.72 -3.23 21.56
N SER A 46 -7.78 -3.85 22.10
CA SER A 46 -8.38 -5.15 21.73
C SER A 46 -7.46 -6.38 21.59
N ALA A 47 -7.75 -7.45 22.35
CA ALA A 47 -7.12 -8.78 22.21
C ALA A 47 -7.20 -9.42 20.81
N VAL A 48 -8.03 -8.86 19.91
CA VAL A 48 -8.17 -9.29 18.52
C VAL A 48 -7.06 -8.71 17.63
N ASP A 49 -6.45 -7.58 18.01
CA ASP A 49 -5.35 -6.95 17.27
C ASP A 49 -3.98 -7.63 17.54
N ASP A 50 -3.87 -8.45 18.58
CA ASP A 50 -2.68 -9.23 18.98
C ASP A 50 -2.17 -10.19 17.91
N HIS A 51 -3.03 -10.58 16.97
CA HIS A 51 -2.72 -11.58 15.94
C HIS A 51 -1.87 -11.02 14.79
N PHE A 52 -1.78 -9.68 14.63
CA PHE A 52 -0.88 -9.06 13.64
C PHE A 52 0.58 -9.07 14.09
N PHE A 53 1.51 -8.89 13.14
CA PHE A 53 2.92 -8.67 13.45
C PHE A 53 3.18 -7.19 13.71
N TRP A 54 3.43 -6.81 14.96
CA TRP A 54 3.68 -5.41 15.34
C TRP A 54 5.18 -5.10 15.44
N THR A 55 5.60 -3.97 14.86
CA THR A 55 6.98 -3.45 14.91
C THR A 55 7.05 -1.94 15.16
N TYR A 56 8.12 -1.48 15.81
CA TYR A 56 8.52 -0.06 15.86
C TYR A 56 9.68 0.29 14.91
N THR A 57 10.19 -0.68 14.13
CA THR A 57 11.25 -0.40 13.15
C THR A 57 10.74 0.52 12.04
N GLU A 58 11.58 1.47 11.63
CA GLU A 58 11.30 2.32 10.46
C GLU A 58 11.00 1.48 9.22
N GLU A 59 10.21 2.03 8.31
CA GLU A 59 9.90 1.39 7.03
C GLU A 59 11.21 1.03 6.28
N PRO A 60 11.41 -0.24 5.89
CA PRO A 60 12.67 -0.72 5.32
C PRO A 60 13.05 0.01 4.00
N HIS A 61 12.07 0.51 3.26
CA HIS A 61 12.31 1.22 2.00
C HIS A 61 13.07 2.52 2.19
N ARG A 62 12.84 3.25 3.30
CA ARG A 62 13.56 4.50 3.55
C ARG A 62 15.04 4.24 3.81
N SER A 63 15.35 3.33 4.73
CA SER A 63 16.74 3.01 5.07
C SER A 63 17.49 2.41 3.87
N ARG A 64 16.82 1.53 3.10
CA ARG A 64 17.40 0.95 1.88
C ARG A 64 17.64 2.00 0.79
N ARG A 65 16.70 2.91 0.54
CA ARG A 65 16.88 4.06 -0.37
C ARG A 65 18.13 4.86 -0.02
N GLN A 66 18.32 5.22 1.25
CA GLN A 66 19.49 5.98 1.69
C GLN A 66 20.80 5.22 1.46
N ALA A 67 20.82 3.91 1.76
CA ALA A 67 21.97 3.05 1.51
C ALA A 67 22.31 2.94 0.01
N ILE A 68 21.28 2.78 -0.84
CA ILE A 68 21.44 2.72 -2.29
C ILE A 68 21.97 4.05 -2.83
N ILE A 69 21.41 5.20 -2.43
CA ILE A 69 21.90 6.52 -2.89
C ILE A 69 23.37 6.74 -2.50
N LYS A 70 23.77 6.26 -1.32
CA LYS A 70 25.16 6.35 -0.86
C LYS A 70 26.11 5.47 -1.67
N ALA A 71 25.69 4.27 -2.04
CA ALA A 71 26.50 3.32 -2.81
C ALA A 71 26.51 3.64 -4.32
N HIS A 72 25.35 4.05 -4.86
CA HIS A 72 25.06 4.25 -6.28
C HIS A 72 24.33 5.58 -6.51
N PRO A 73 24.99 6.73 -6.33
CA PRO A 73 24.35 8.03 -6.49
C PRO A 73 23.75 8.26 -7.90
N GLU A 74 24.23 7.56 -8.92
CA GLU A 74 23.72 7.60 -10.29
C GLU A 74 22.27 7.15 -10.45
N VAL A 75 21.70 6.38 -9.52
CA VAL A 75 20.28 5.96 -9.57
C VAL A 75 19.34 7.16 -9.60
N THR A 76 19.74 8.29 -8.99
CA THR A 76 18.95 9.53 -8.99
C THR A 76 18.77 10.12 -10.39
N LYS A 77 19.63 9.77 -11.34
CA LYS A 77 19.52 10.19 -12.75
C LYS A 77 18.39 9.45 -13.49
N LEU A 78 17.87 8.36 -12.92
CA LEU A 78 16.73 7.64 -13.47
C LEU A 78 15.40 8.34 -13.15
N CYS A 79 15.36 9.26 -12.19
CA CYS A 79 14.15 9.96 -11.80
C CYS A 79 13.59 10.84 -12.92
N GLY A 80 12.27 11.07 -12.88
CA GLY A 80 11.58 12.02 -13.73
C GLY A 80 10.51 11.38 -14.61
N PRO A 81 9.90 12.16 -15.51
CA PRO A 81 8.72 11.72 -16.23
C PRO A 81 9.04 10.67 -17.31
N GLU A 82 8.02 9.89 -17.63
CA GLU A 82 7.96 8.89 -18.69
C GLU A 82 6.85 9.25 -19.71
N PRO A 83 7.22 9.89 -20.84
CA PRO A 83 6.26 10.28 -21.86
C PRO A 83 5.49 9.12 -22.51
N LEU A 84 6.00 7.89 -22.46
CA LEU A 84 5.33 6.72 -23.03
C LEU A 84 3.98 6.43 -22.34
N THR A 85 3.87 6.74 -21.05
CA THR A 85 2.69 6.44 -20.21
C THR A 85 1.39 6.96 -20.84
N LYS A 86 1.37 8.19 -21.37
CA LYS A 86 0.16 8.78 -21.98
C LYS A 86 -0.31 8.03 -23.24
N TYR A 87 0.61 7.46 -24.00
CA TYR A 87 0.29 6.71 -25.22
C TYR A 87 -0.24 5.31 -24.89
N VAL A 88 0.34 4.65 -23.88
CA VAL A 88 -0.17 3.36 -23.38
C VAL A 88 -1.58 3.56 -22.82
N VAL A 89 -1.79 4.57 -21.97
CA VAL A 89 -3.13 4.93 -21.46
C VAL A 89 -4.12 5.17 -22.60
N LEU A 90 -3.77 5.98 -23.60
CA LEU A 90 -4.64 6.23 -24.75
C LEU A 90 -5.01 4.94 -25.49
N GLY A 91 -4.03 4.05 -25.73
CA GLY A 91 -4.25 2.78 -26.40
C GLY A 91 -5.19 1.86 -25.61
N VAL A 92 -4.97 1.71 -24.31
CA VAL A 92 -5.75 0.81 -23.44
C VAL A 92 -7.16 1.36 -23.21
N VAL A 93 -7.33 2.68 -23.01
CA VAL A 93 -8.67 3.31 -22.96
C VAL A 93 -9.42 3.08 -24.27
N SER A 94 -8.75 3.29 -25.41
CA SER A 94 -9.36 3.08 -26.72
C SER A 94 -9.78 1.62 -26.95
N LEU A 95 -8.96 0.66 -26.52
CA LEU A 95 -9.27 -0.77 -26.56
C LEU A 95 -10.52 -1.09 -25.73
N GLN A 96 -10.60 -0.59 -24.50
CA GLN A 96 -11.76 -0.81 -23.64
C GLN A 96 -13.05 -0.23 -24.22
N ILE A 97 -13.00 0.99 -24.75
CA ILE A 97 -14.16 1.63 -25.39
C ILE A 97 -14.58 0.85 -26.63
N LEU A 98 -13.63 0.36 -27.43
CA LEU A 98 -13.91 -0.48 -28.59
C LEU A 98 -14.60 -1.79 -28.18
N CYS A 99 -14.07 -2.51 -27.19
CA CYS A 99 -14.69 -3.73 -26.67
C CYS A 99 -16.10 -3.48 -26.13
N ALA A 100 -16.28 -2.41 -25.34
CA ALA A 100 -17.58 -2.01 -24.82
C ALA A 100 -18.59 -1.74 -25.94
N TYR A 101 -18.17 -1.03 -26.99
CA TYR A 101 -19.01 -0.76 -28.16
C TYR A 101 -19.33 -2.02 -28.96
N LEU A 102 -18.37 -2.92 -29.18
CA LEU A 102 -18.59 -4.17 -29.91
C LEU A 102 -19.55 -5.11 -29.16
N LEU A 103 -19.49 -5.11 -27.83
CA LEU A 103 -20.37 -5.91 -26.97
C LEU A 103 -21.74 -5.28 -26.70
N ARG A 104 -22.05 -4.10 -27.24
CA ARG A 104 -23.28 -3.33 -26.94
C ARG A 104 -24.60 -4.09 -27.10
N ASN A 105 -24.65 -5.10 -27.98
CA ASN A 105 -25.84 -5.93 -28.24
C ASN A 105 -25.68 -7.37 -27.74
N THR A 106 -24.65 -7.65 -26.96
CA THR A 106 -24.35 -8.97 -26.40
C THR A 106 -24.76 -8.98 -24.93
N SER A 107 -25.52 -9.99 -24.51
CA SER A 107 -25.91 -10.15 -23.10
C SER A 107 -24.69 -10.36 -22.21
N MET A 108 -24.66 -9.77 -21.01
CA MET A 108 -23.57 -9.99 -20.05
C MET A 108 -23.36 -11.46 -19.65
N PHE A 109 -24.39 -12.30 -19.81
CA PHE A 109 -24.32 -13.74 -19.51
C PHE A 109 -23.81 -14.58 -20.69
N ASP A 110 -23.59 -13.97 -21.86
CA ASP A 110 -22.98 -14.64 -23.00
C ASP A 110 -21.50 -14.94 -22.71
N TRP A 111 -21.05 -16.16 -23.02
CA TRP A 111 -19.67 -16.56 -22.76
C TRP A 111 -18.65 -15.66 -23.46
N ARG A 112 -18.97 -15.08 -24.63
CA ARG A 112 -18.09 -14.14 -25.35
C ARG A 112 -17.93 -12.84 -24.58
N PHE A 113 -19.02 -12.37 -23.97
CA PHE A 113 -18.98 -11.19 -23.11
C PHE A 113 -18.11 -11.45 -21.90
N LEU A 114 -18.37 -12.55 -21.18
CA LEU A 114 -17.62 -12.94 -19.98
C LEU A 114 -16.13 -13.17 -20.27
N ALA A 115 -15.82 -13.88 -21.35
CA ALA A 115 -14.44 -14.14 -21.78
C ALA A 115 -13.72 -12.85 -22.17
N THR A 116 -14.39 -11.95 -22.91
CA THR A 116 -13.81 -10.64 -23.26
C THR A 116 -13.58 -9.79 -22.02
N ALA A 117 -14.55 -9.73 -21.10
CA ALA A 117 -14.46 -8.98 -19.85
C ALA A 117 -13.35 -9.53 -18.94
N TYR A 118 -13.13 -10.85 -18.89
CA TYR A 118 -12.07 -11.43 -18.07
C TYR A 118 -10.68 -11.30 -18.72
N VAL A 119 -10.53 -11.66 -20.00
CA VAL A 119 -9.20 -11.72 -20.63
C VAL A 119 -8.72 -10.33 -21.06
N ILE A 120 -9.56 -9.56 -21.76
CA ILE A 120 -9.21 -8.24 -22.28
C ILE A 120 -9.57 -7.15 -21.27
N GLY A 121 -10.80 -7.19 -20.77
CA GLY A 121 -11.36 -6.27 -19.78
C GLY A 121 -10.49 -6.16 -18.53
N ALA A 122 -10.41 -7.25 -17.76
CA ALA A 122 -9.72 -7.26 -16.47
C ALA A 122 -8.23 -6.94 -16.61
N THR A 123 -7.55 -7.49 -17.61
CA THR A 123 -6.14 -7.15 -17.89
C THR A 123 -5.96 -5.67 -18.21
N SER A 124 -6.84 -5.08 -19.02
CA SER A 124 -6.78 -3.65 -19.35
C SER A 124 -7.10 -2.77 -18.15
N ASN A 125 -8.07 -3.15 -17.32
CA ASN A 125 -8.40 -2.37 -16.13
C ASN A 125 -7.31 -2.49 -15.08
N GLN A 126 -6.63 -3.64 -14.97
CA GLN A 126 -5.41 -3.77 -14.18
C GLN A 126 -4.31 -2.84 -14.68
N ASN A 127 -4.10 -2.78 -16.00
CA ASN A 127 -3.19 -1.80 -16.59
C ASN A 127 -3.59 -0.36 -16.23
N LEU A 128 -4.86 0.01 -16.34
CA LEU A 128 -5.33 1.37 -16.05
C LEU A 128 -5.28 1.74 -14.57
N PHE A 129 -5.56 0.81 -13.66
CA PHE A 129 -5.34 1.01 -12.22
C PHE A 129 -3.89 1.37 -11.94
N LEU A 130 -2.96 0.61 -12.55
CA LEU A 130 -1.53 0.84 -12.36
C LEU A 130 -1.00 2.04 -13.15
N ALA A 131 -1.67 2.44 -14.24
CA ALA A 131 -1.40 3.71 -14.88
C ALA A 131 -1.80 4.88 -13.97
N ILE A 132 -2.98 4.83 -13.34
CA ILE A 132 -3.42 5.85 -12.38
C ILE A 132 -2.46 5.90 -11.17
N HIS A 133 -1.95 4.75 -10.75
CA HIS A 133 -0.87 4.63 -9.76
C HIS A 133 0.39 5.40 -10.17
N GLU A 134 0.97 5.11 -11.35
CA GLU A 134 2.14 5.82 -11.88
C GLU A 134 1.88 7.34 -12.03
N ILE A 135 0.71 7.70 -12.55
CA ILE A 135 0.32 9.10 -12.78
C ILE A 135 0.18 9.86 -11.44
N SER A 136 -0.22 9.17 -10.36
CA SER A 136 -0.36 9.76 -9.03
C SER A 136 0.97 10.26 -8.45
N HIS A 137 2.08 9.62 -8.83
CA HIS A 137 3.46 10.03 -8.57
C HIS A 137 3.96 11.14 -9.49
N ASN A 138 3.09 11.68 -10.36
CA ASN A 138 3.40 12.68 -11.38
C ASN A 138 4.43 12.19 -12.42
N LEU A 139 4.46 10.89 -12.71
CA LEU A 139 5.45 10.32 -13.62
C LEU A 139 5.06 10.43 -15.10
N ALA A 140 3.84 10.83 -15.47
CA ALA A 140 3.48 10.98 -16.89
C ALA A 140 3.87 12.37 -17.45
N PHE A 141 3.83 13.41 -16.61
CA PHE A 141 4.16 14.79 -17.00
C PHE A 141 4.86 15.53 -15.86
N ARG A 142 5.61 16.60 -16.18
CA ARG A 142 6.12 17.53 -15.15
C ARG A 142 5.00 18.34 -14.47
N SER A 143 3.90 18.59 -15.19
CA SER A 143 2.76 19.34 -14.64
C SER A 143 1.84 18.45 -13.81
N ALA A 144 1.68 18.77 -12.53
CA ALA A 144 0.76 18.05 -11.65
C ALA A 144 -0.69 18.09 -12.15
N MET A 145 -1.14 19.20 -12.76
CA MET A 145 -2.48 19.28 -13.33
C MET A 145 -2.63 18.38 -14.57
N ALA A 146 -1.61 18.31 -15.43
CA ALA A 146 -1.65 17.41 -16.60
C ALA A 146 -1.74 15.94 -16.18
N ASN A 147 -1.03 15.54 -15.12
CA ASN A 147 -1.18 14.21 -14.52
C ASN A 147 -2.60 13.98 -14.00
N ARG A 148 -3.16 14.93 -13.23
CA ARG A 148 -4.55 14.81 -12.73
C ARG A 148 -5.57 14.64 -13.86
N LEU A 149 -5.43 15.38 -14.95
CA LEU A 149 -6.32 15.26 -16.11
C LEU A 149 -6.14 13.92 -16.84
N LEU A 150 -4.89 13.45 -17.00
CA LEU A 150 -4.63 12.13 -17.59
C LEU A 150 -5.16 11.00 -16.70
N ALA A 151 -5.06 11.12 -15.37
CA ALA A 151 -5.62 10.14 -14.44
C ALA A 151 -7.14 10.04 -14.58
N ILE A 152 -7.84 11.17 -14.69
CA ILE A 152 -9.30 11.19 -14.95
C ILE A 152 -9.62 10.54 -16.29
N PHE A 153 -8.80 10.76 -17.32
CA PHE A 153 -8.98 10.11 -18.62
C PHE A 153 -8.73 8.59 -18.55
N ALA A 154 -7.67 8.15 -17.87
CA ALA A 154 -7.37 6.74 -17.62
C ALA A 154 -8.47 6.04 -16.79
N ASN A 155 -9.18 6.79 -15.95
CA ASN A 155 -10.28 6.31 -15.13
C ASN A 155 -11.53 5.95 -15.95
N ILE A 156 -11.72 6.50 -17.15
CA ILE A 156 -12.97 6.36 -17.92
C ILE A 156 -13.44 4.89 -18.03
N PRO A 157 -12.59 3.92 -18.43
CA PRO A 157 -12.98 2.52 -18.53
C PRO A 157 -13.22 1.78 -17.21
N ILE A 158 -12.92 2.42 -16.06
CA ILE A 158 -13.19 1.84 -14.75
C ILE A 158 -14.71 1.84 -14.46
N GLY A 159 -15.46 2.78 -15.04
CA GLY A 159 -16.91 2.92 -14.86
C GLY A 159 -17.33 3.56 -13.53
N LEU A 160 -16.37 3.93 -12.67
CA LEU A 160 -16.60 4.59 -11.39
C LEU A 160 -15.51 5.64 -11.13
N PRO A 161 -15.83 6.81 -10.55
CA PRO A 161 -14.88 7.91 -10.38
C PRO A 161 -13.94 7.65 -9.18
N TYR A 162 -12.76 7.10 -9.45
CA TYR A 162 -11.83 6.62 -8.42
C TYR A 162 -10.51 7.41 -8.39
N SER A 163 -9.99 7.84 -9.54
CA SER A 163 -8.63 8.37 -9.68
C SER A 163 -8.33 9.58 -8.80
N ALA A 164 -9.30 10.46 -8.56
CA ALA A 164 -9.15 11.63 -7.70
C ALA A 164 -8.96 11.24 -6.22
N ALA A 165 -9.72 10.26 -5.75
CA ALA A 165 -9.65 9.76 -4.37
C ALA A 165 -8.41 8.89 -4.16
N PHE A 166 -8.02 8.11 -5.17
CA PHE A 166 -6.88 7.19 -5.06
C PHE A 166 -5.58 7.90 -4.67
N ARG A 167 -5.23 9.01 -5.34
CA ARG A 167 -3.94 9.68 -5.15
C ARG A 167 -3.60 10.02 -3.68
N PRO A 168 -4.44 10.73 -2.90
CA PRO A 168 -4.11 11.04 -1.50
C PRO A 168 -3.97 9.81 -0.61
N TYR A 169 -4.81 8.77 -0.80
CA TYR A 169 -4.66 7.51 -0.08
C TYR A 169 -3.33 6.83 -0.42
N HIS A 170 -3.05 6.69 -1.71
CA HIS A 170 -1.87 6.02 -2.22
C HIS A 170 -0.55 6.68 -1.76
N LEU A 171 -0.48 8.01 -1.83
CA LEU A 171 0.70 8.72 -1.35
C LEU A 171 0.86 8.64 0.17
N THR A 172 -0.26 8.54 0.91
CA THR A 172 -0.23 8.32 2.36
C THR A 172 0.29 6.91 2.66
N HIS A 173 -0.14 5.90 1.91
CA HIS A 173 0.34 4.52 2.00
C HIS A 173 1.87 4.44 1.81
N HIS A 174 2.42 5.02 0.73
CA HIS A 174 3.87 5.08 0.53
C HIS A 174 4.65 5.78 1.66
N LYS A 175 4.02 6.75 2.33
CA LYS A 175 4.67 7.53 3.39
C LYS A 175 4.52 6.90 4.79
N SER A 176 3.50 6.06 4.96
CA SER A 176 3.03 5.56 6.25
C SER A 176 2.71 4.06 6.18
N LEU A 177 3.51 3.31 5.41
CA LEU A 177 3.32 1.89 5.16
C LEU A 177 3.19 1.10 6.47
N GLY A 178 2.13 0.32 6.61
CA GLY A 178 1.89 -0.50 7.79
C GLY A 178 1.40 0.28 9.02
N VAL A 179 1.27 1.61 8.97
CA VAL A 179 0.83 2.39 10.15
C VAL A 179 -0.67 2.24 10.37
N ALA A 180 -1.04 1.73 11.54
CA ALA A 180 -2.44 1.52 11.91
C ALA A 180 -3.24 2.83 11.85
N GLY A 181 -4.40 2.79 11.18
CA GLY A 181 -5.30 3.94 11.02
C GLY A 181 -4.90 4.94 9.91
N LEU A 182 -3.71 4.79 9.30
CA LEU A 182 -3.28 5.60 8.15
C LEU A 182 -3.17 4.78 6.87
N ASP A 183 -2.66 3.55 6.97
CA ASP A 183 -2.56 2.63 5.84
C ASP A 183 -3.87 1.84 5.68
N THR A 184 -4.69 2.25 4.71
CA THR A 184 -6.02 1.68 4.46
C THR A 184 -5.98 0.37 3.67
N ASP A 185 -4.81 -0.05 3.18
CA ASP A 185 -4.66 -1.29 2.41
C ASP A 185 -4.61 -2.52 3.34
N LEU A 186 -4.46 -2.28 4.64
CA LEU A 186 -4.45 -3.31 5.68
C LEU A 186 -5.88 -3.74 6.06
N PRO A 187 -6.14 -5.05 6.14
CA PRO A 187 -7.38 -5.55 6.73
C PRO A 187 -7.56 -5.08 8.18
N THR A 188 -8.80 -4.80 8.53
CA THR A 188 -9.18 -4.60 9.93
C THR A 188 -9.13 -5.92 10.69
N ALA A 189 -9.01 -5.87 12.01
CA ALA A 189 -9.03 -7.09 12.84
C ALA A 189 -10.34 -7.88 12.67
N VAL A 190 -11.46 -7.17 12.48
CA VAL A 190 -12.78 -7.77 12.21
C VAL A 190 -12.79 -8.50 10.87
N GLU A 191 -12.29 -7.86 9.81
CA GLU A 191 -12.16 -8.52 8.50
C GLU A 191 -11.26 -9.74 8.58
N ALA A 192 -10.13 -9.64 9.27
CA ALA A 192 -9.20 -10.75 9.42
C ALA A 192 -9.86 -11.91 10.17
N PHE A 193 -10.50 -11.65 11.31
CA PHE A 193 -11.20 -12.68 12.07
C PHE A 193 -12.31 -13.38 11.26
N LEU A 194 -13.12 -12.63 10.50
CA LEU A 194 -14.22 -13.18 9.73
C LEU A 194 -13.78 -13.94 8.47
N LEU A 195 -12.65 -13.54 7.87
CA LEU A 195 -12.21 -14.05 6.56
C LEU A 195 -11.04 -15.03 6.65
N ASP A 196 -10.47 -15.28 7.84
CA ASP A 196 -9.33 -16.20 8.01
C ASP A 196 -9.75 -17.69 8.01
N SER A 197 -10.32 -18.11 6.89
CA SER A 197 -10.66 -19.51 6.57
C SER A 197 -10.47 -19.74 5.07
N LEU A 198 -10.48 -20.98 4.58
CA LEU A 198 -10.35 -21.25 3.14
C LEU A 198 -11.42 -20.50 2.32
N LEU A 199 -12.69 -20.59 2.75
CA LEU A 199 -13.79 -19.90 2.07
C LEU A 199 -13.74 -18.38 2.27
N GLY A 200 -13.34 -17.92 3.45
CA GLY A 200 -13.17 -16.50 3.75
C GLY A 200 -12.07 -15.85 2.91
N LYS A 201 -10.92 -16.51 2.75
CA LYS A 201 -9.81 -16.07 1.90
C LYS A 201 -10.19 -16.10 0.42
N ALA A 202 -10.89 -17.14 -0.03
CA ALA A 202 -11.43 -17.18 -1.39
C ALA A 202 -12.42 -16.04 -1.66
N PHE A 203 -13.30 -15.74 -0.69
CA PHE A 203 -14.20 -14.59 -0.75
C PHE A 203 -13.43 -13.28 -0.81
N PHE A 204 -12.44 -13.10 0.09
CA PHE A 204 -11.58 -11.92 0.11
C PHE A 204 -10.91 -11.69 -1.25
N CYS A 205 -10.25 -12.69 -1.82
CA CYS A 205 -9.58 -12.59 -3.12
C CYS A 205 -10.55 -12.39 -4.30
N THR A 206 -11.81 -12.85 -4.18
CA THR A 206 -12.83 -12.64 -5.23
C THR A 206 -13.38 -11.22 -5.19
N PHE A 207 -13.55 -10.64 -4.01
CA PHE A 207 -14.18 -9.34 -3.79
C PHE A 207 -13.17 -8.26 -3.36
N GLN A 208 -11.88 -8.49 -3.60
CA GLN A 208 -10.78 -7.68 -3.07
C GLN A 208 -10.92 -6.21 -3.42
N ILE A 209 -11.32 -5.90 -4.67
CA ILE A 209 -11.55 -4.53 -5.12
C ILE A 209 -12.55 -3.76 -4.25
N PHE A 210 -13.55 -4.42 -3.67
CA PHE A 210 -14.51 -3.76 -2.79
C PHE A 210 -13.92 -3.45 -1.42
N PHE A 211 -13.03 -4.28 -0.88
CA PHE A 211 -12.32 -3.94 0.33
C PHE A 211 -11.45 -2.70 0.14
N TYR A 212 -10.72 -2.61 -0.98
CA TYR A 212 -9.91 -1.44 -1.31
C TYR A 212 -10.75 -0.19 -1.62
N ALA A 213 -11.94 -0.33 -2.20
CA ALA A 213 -12.80 0.81 -2.49
C ALA A 213 -13.57 1.31 -1.25
N VAL A 214 -13.99 0.39 -0.38
CA VAL A 214 -14.96 0.68 0.69
C VAL A 214 -14.29 0.90 2.04
N ARG A 215 -13.29 0.09 2.40
CA ARG A 215 -12.61 0.18 3.70
C ARG A 215 -12.04 1.59 3.97
N PRO A 216 -11.38 2.27 3.02
CA PRO A 216 -10.83 3.60 3.29
C PRO A 216 -11.89 4.59 3.81
N MET A 217 -13.13 4.50 3.30
CA MET A 217 -14.23 5.37 3.72
C MET A 217 -14.58 5.25 5.21
N PHE A 218 -14.23 4.14 5.86
CA PHE A 218 -14.46 3.90 7.28
C PHE A 218 -13.24 4.16 8.16
N ILE A 219 -12.03 4.21 7.58
CA ILE A 219 -10.79 4.43 8.34
C ILE A 219 -10.44 5.91 8.38
N TYR A 220 -10.36 6.55 7.22
CA TYR A 220 -10.00 7.97 7.10
C TYR A 220 -10.44 8.47 5.73
N SER A 221 -11.03 9.66 5.64
CA SER A 221 -11.41 10.25 4.35
C SER A 221 -10.65 11.56 4.10
N PRO A 222 -9.78 11.62 3.07
CA PRO A 222 -9.15 12.85 2.61
C PRO A 222 -10.19 13.91 2.23
N PRO A 223 -9.83 15.21 2.29
CA PRO A 223 -10.74 16.28 1.95
C PRO A 223 -11.18 16.20 0.49
N PHE A 224 -12.48 16.38 0.26
CA PHE A 224 -13.06 16.43 -1.07
C PHE A 224 -12.66 17.72 -1.79
N THR A 225 -12.22 17.63 -3.05
CA THR A 225 -11.69 18.76 -3.82
C THR A 225 -12.39 18.94 -5.17
N SER A 226 -12.14 20.05 -5.85
CA SER A 226 -12.67 20.31 -7.20
C SER A 226 -12.27 19.25 -8.24
N ILE A 227 -11.14 18.57 -8.04
CA ILE A 227 -10.71 17.44 -8.90
C ILE A 227 -11.64 16.24 -8.74
N HIS A 228 -12.21 16.01 -7.55
CA HIS A 228 -13.19 14.96 -7.34
C HIS A 228 -14.50 15.27 -8.08
N VAL A 229 -14.95 16.53 -8.02
CA VAL A 229 -16.12 17.00 -8.80
C VAL A 229 -15.88 16.80 -10.29
N LEU A 230 -14.70 17.18 -10.79
CA LEU A 230 -14.34 17.01 -12.19
C LEU A 230 -14.35 15.52 -12.58
N ASN A 231 -13.71 14.64 -11.81
CA ASN A 231 -13.71 13.20 -12.08
C ASN A 231 -15.13 12.63 -12.09
N LEU A 232 -15.97 13.01 -11.12
CA LEU A 232 -17.35 12.56 -11.03
C LEU A 232 -18.18 13.00 -12.25
N ILE A 233 -18.11 14.28 -12.61
CA ILE A 233 -18.83 14.82 -13.78
C ILE A 233 -18.35 14.13 -15.05
N THR A 234 -17.03 14.00 -15.26
CA THR A 234 -16.48 13.33 -16.44
C THR A 234 -16.93 11.88 -16.53
N GLN A 235 -16.89 11.13 -15.43
CA GLN A 235 -17.28 9.72 -15.42
C GLN A 235 -18.78 9.57 -15.73
N LEU A 236 -19.65 10.26 -15.00
CA LEU A 236 -21.10 10.17 -15.20
C LEU A 236 -21.52 10.64 -16.60
N THR A 237 -20.88 11.69 -17.11
CA THR A 237 -21.13 12.19 -18.47
C THR A 237 -20.72 11.15 -19.51
N PHE A 238 -19.55 10.52 -19.33
CA PHE A 238 -19.06 9.48 -20.23
C PHE A 238 -19.97 8.25 -20.21
N ASP A 239 -20.32 7.73 -19.04
CA ASP A 239 -21.15 6.52 -18.89
C ASP A 239 -22.54 6.73 -19.52
N TYR A 240 -23.12 7.91 -19.32
CA TYR A 240 -24.37 8.32 -19.95
C TYR A 240 -24.22 8.41 -21.48
N ALA A 241 -23.18 9.10 -21.97
CA ALA A 241 -22.94 9.26 -23.40
C ALA A 241 -22.71 7.90 -24.09
N LEU A 242 -21.90 7.02 -23.50
CA LEU A 242 -21.62 5.68 -24.02
C LEU A 242 -22.91 4.87 -24.17
N THR A 243 -23.76 4.87 -23.14
CA THR A 243 -25.08 4.21 -23.16
C THR A 243 -25.96 4.77 -24.27
N LYS A 244 -26.02 6.10 -24.42
CA LYS A 244 -26.81 6.75 -25.48
C LYS A 244 -26.30 6.46 -26.89
N PHE A 245 -25.00 6.53 -27.13
CA PHE A 245 -24.40 6.18 -28.42
C PHE A 245 -24.57 4.71 -28.79
N CYS A 246 -24.75 3.84 -27.80
CA CYS A 246 -25.04 2.42 -27.98
C CYS A 246 -26.55 2.11 -28.03
N GLY A 247 -27.38 3.06 -28.46
CA GLY A 247 -28.82 2.85 -28.66
C GLY A 247 -29.61 2.70 -27.35
N GLY A 248 -29.08 3.20 -26.22
CA GLY A 248 -29.67 3.03 -24.90
C GLY A 248 -29.34 1.71 -24.21
N SER A 249 -28.47 0.88 -24.81
CA SER A 249 -28.02 -0.37 -24.21
C SER A 249 -27.10 -0.12 -23.01
N LEU A 250 -27.33 -0.85 -21.91
CA LEU A 250 -26.47 -0.85 -20.72
C LEU A 250 -25.30 -1.83 -20.83
N GLN A 251 -25.27 -2.70 -21.84
CA GLN A 251 -24.21 -3.71 -21.99
C GLN A 251 -22.78 -3.13 -22.04
N PRO A 252 -22.52 -1.99 -22.70
CA PRO A 252 -21.19 -1.37 -22.67
C PRO A 252 -20.76 -0.97 -21.26
N LEU A 253 -21.66 -0.38 -20.47
CA LEU A 253 -21.38 0.01 -19.08
C LEU A 253 -21.19 -1.22 -18.19
N LEU A 254 -22.03 -2.25 -18.35
CA LEU A 254 -21.87 -3.52 -17.65
C LEU A 254 -20.53 -4.18 -17.97
N TYR A 255 -20.05 -4.07 -19.20
CA TYR A 255 -18.74 -4.59 -19.59
C TYR A 255 -17.61 -3.87 -18.84
N LEU A 256 -17.64 -2.53 -18.77
CA LEU A 256 -16.64 -1.75 -18.05
C LEU A 256 -16.65 -2.06 -16.55
N LEU A 257 -17.83 -2.10 -15.93
CA LEU A 257 -17.98 -2.42 -14.51
C LEU A 257 -17.56 -3.86 -14.18
N LEU A 258 -17.92 -4.83 -15.02
CA LEU A 258 -17.52 -6.22 -14.85
C LEU A 258 -16.00 -6.38 -15.03
N SER A 259 -15.41 -5.68 -15.99
CA SER A 259 -13.96 -5.66 -16.21
C SER A 259 -13.22 -5.12 -14.99
N SER A 260 -13.72 -4.03 -14.38
CA SER A 260 -13.17 -3.47 -13.13
C SER A 260 -13.30 -4.43 -11.95
N PHE A 261 -14.46 -5.10 -11.82
CA PHE A 261 -14.65 -6.09 -10.77
C PHE A 261 -13.63 -7.23 -10.93
N LEU A 262 -13.61 -7.87 -12.11
CA LEU A 262 -12.74 -9.01 -12.39
C LEU A 262 -11.25 -8.65 -12.31
N ALA A 263 -10.87 -7.41 -12.65
CA ALA A 263 -9.51 -6.90 -12.51
C ALA A 263 -8.98 -7.07 -11.09
N GLY A 264 -9.79 -6.74 -10.07
CA GLY A 264 -9.44 -6.92 -8.66
C GLY A 264 -10.07 -8.15 -8.01
N SER A 265 -10.35 -9.21 -8.78
CA SER A 265 -10.82 -10.52 -8.31
C SER A 265 -9.72 -11.58 -8.49
N LEU A 266 -10.11 -12.86 -8.67
CA LEU A 266 -9.22 -13.96 -9.04
C LEU A 266 -8.70 -13.84 -10.48
N HIS A 267 -7.97 -12.76 -10.78
CA HIS A 267 -7.28 -12.51 -12.03
C HIS A 267 -5.76 -12.62 -11.79
N PRO A 268 -4.96 -13.19 -12.72
CA PRO A 268 -3.52 -13.38 -12.51
C PRO A 268 -2.77 -12.11 -12.07
N CYS A 269 -3.09 -10.96 -12.65
CA CYS A 269 -2.46 -9.70 -12.25
C CYS A 269 -2.84 -9.26 -10.83
N ALA A 270 -4.03 -9.59 -10.34
CA ALA A 270 -4.51 -9.16 -9.01
C ALA A 270 -3.69 -9.75 -7.85
N GLY A 271 -2.85 -10.76 -8.11
CA GLY A 271 -1.95 -11.29 -7.10
C GLY A 271 -0.94 -10.26 -6.59
N HIS A 272 -0.72 -9.15 -7.31
CA HIS A 272 0.11 -8.04 -6.83
C HIS A 272 -0.41 -7.48 -5.49
N PHE A 273 -1.73 -7.28 -5.34
CA PHE A 273 -2.31 -6.78 -4.09
C PHE A 273 -2.02 -7.67 -2.87
N ILE A 274 -1.79 -8.97 -3.10
CA ILE A 274 -1.45 -9.92 -2.04
C ILE A 274 0.07 -9.94 -1.84
N ALA A 275 0.82 -10.10 -2.93
CA ALA A 275 2.29 -10.18 -2.96
C ALA A 275 2.96 -8.97 -2.29
N GLU A 276 2.40 -7.79 -2.52
CA GLU A 276 3.01 -6.51 -2.13
C GLU A 276 2.85 -6.23 -0.63
N HIS A 277 1.96 -6.93 0.06
CA HIS A 277 1.61 -6.59 1.44
C HIS A 277 1.53 -7.78 2.39
N TYR A 278 1.39 -9.04 1.91
CA TYR A 278 1.27 -10.23 2.80
C TYR A 278 2.65 -10.86 2.92
N PHE A 279 3.05 -11.22 4.13
CA PHE A 279 4.27 -12.00 4.31
C PHE A 279 4.00 -13.50 4.20
N PHE A 280 4.85 -14.18 3.43
CA PHE A 280 4.78 -15.62 3.15
C PHE A 280 5.92 -16.38 3.86
N SER A 281 6.44 -15.85 4.96
CA SER A 281 7.65 -16.36 5.65
C SER A 281 7.54 -17.80 6.21
N ARG A 282 6.33 -18.35 6.30
CA ARG A 282 6.06 -19.71 6.78
C ARG A 282 5.68 -20.69 5.67
N VAL A 283 5.83 -20.28 4.41
CA VAL A 283 5.61 -21.14 3.24
C VAL A 283 6.95 -21.70 2.79
N ASP A 284 6.98 -22.98 2.43
CA ASP A 284 8.22 -23.70 2.16
C ASP A 284 8.96 -23.24 0.89
N HIS A 285 8.19 -22.81 -0.13
CA HIS A 285 8.67 -22.46 -1.47
C HIS A 285 7.91 -21.25 -2.04
N GLY A 286 8.38 -20.66 -3.14
CA GLY A 286 7.72 -19.59 -3.90
C GLY A 286 8.04 -18.16 -3.42
N THR A 287 8.96 -18.05 -2.47
CA THR A 287 9.48 -16.80 -1.89
C THR A 287 11.00 -16.71 -1.94
N GLU A 288 11.66 -17.70 -2.55
CA GLU A 288 13.12 -17.75 -2.67
C GLU A 288 13.65 -16.48 -3.34
N SER A 289 14.76 -15.96 -2.85
CA SER A 289 15.41 -14.81 -3.47
C SER A 289 16.07 -15.19 -4.79
N ILE A 290 16.32 -14.20 -5.66
CA ILE A 290 17.07 -14.40 -6.91
C ILE A 290 18.44 -15.01 -6.60
N GLN A 291 19.08 -14.55 -5.52
CA GLN A 291 20.38 -15.05 -5.11
C GLN A 291 20.35 -16.52 -4.67
N GLU A 292 19.29 -16.96 -3.97
CA GLU A 292 19.11 -18.36 -3.56
C GLU A 292 18.92 -19.28 -4.77
N GLN A 293 18.10 -18.84 -5.74
CA GLN A 293 17.87 -19.58 -6.99
C GLN A 293 19.14 -19.74 -7.81
N LYS A 294 19.95 -18.68 -7.93
CA LYS A 294 21.23 -18.74 -8.67
C LYS A 294 22.23 -19.70 -8.01
N ASN A 295 22.23 -19.80 -6.69
CA ASN A 295 23.24 -20.55 -5.93
C ASN A 295 22.82 -21.98 -5.58
N ASN A 296 21.57 -22.39 -5.86
CA ASN A 296 21.00 -23.69 -5.46
C ASN A 296 21.22 -24.03 -3.98
N GLN A 297 21.34 -23.01 -3.12
CA GLN A 297 21.57 -23.14 -1.70
C GLN A 297 20.75 -22.08 -0.97
N LYS A 298 19.87 -22.53 -0.08
CA LYS A 298 19.29 -21.68 0.96
C LYS A 298 20.38 -21.41 1.99
N LYS A 299 21.21 -20.39 1.75
CA LYS A 299 22.14 -19.91 2.76
C LYS A 299 21.32 -19.18 3.82
N SER A 300 21.60 -19.44 5.10
CA SER A 300 21.05 -18.59 6.17
C SER A 300 21.36 -17.14 5.82
N HIS A 301 20.31 -16.37 5.59
CA HIS A 301 20.41 -14.99 5.17
C HIS A 301 20.54 -14.13 6.42
N PRO A 302 21.35 -13.04 6.40
CA PRO A 302 21.34 -12.04 7.49
C PRO A 302 19.95 -11.45 7.78
N LEU A 303 18.99 -11.64 6.87
CA LEU A 303 17.59 -11.23 7.00
C LEU A 303 16.71 -12.28 7.72
N ASP A 304 17.18 -13.50 7.93
CA ASP A 304 16.44 -14.53 8.67
C ASP A 304 16.20 -14.12 10.14
N SER A 305 17.06 -13.22 10.67
CA SER A 305 16.94 -12.59 11.98
C SER A 305 16.28 -11.21 11.96
N LEU A 306 15.91 -10.70 10.78
CA LEU A 306 15.25 -9.41 10.59
C LEU A 306 13.72 -9.58 10.56
N PRO A 307 12.92 -8.52 10.76
CA PRO A 307 11.49 -8.64 10.76
C PRO A 307 11.03 -9.18 9.39
N PRO A 308 9.89 -9.91 9.34
CA PRO A 308 9.41 -10.49 8.10
C PRO A 308 9.34 -9.40 7.03
N PRO A 309 9.81 -9.67 5.80
CA PRO A 309 9.77 -8.69 4.72
C PRO A 309 8.33 -8.22 4.53
N GLU A 310 8.17 -6.90 4.58
CA GLU A 310 6.86 -6.24 4.62
C GLU A 310 6.21 -6.21 3.24
N THR A 311 7.04 -6.21 2.20
CA THR A 311 6.64 -6.20 0.79
C THR A 311 7.57 -7.10 -0.02
N TYR A 312 7.04 -7.71 -1.09
CA TYR A 312 7.80 -8.59 -1.99
C TYR A 312 7.80 -8.01 -3.39
N SER A 313 8.96 -8.05 -4.04
CA SER A 313 9.02 -7.85 -5.49
C SER A 313 8.58 -9.13 -6.21
N TYR A 314 7.95 -8.96 -7.36
CA TYR A 314 7.61 -9.96 -8.35
C TYR A 314 8.43 -9.78 -9.63
N TYR A 315 9.18 -10.83 -9.99
CA TYR A 315 10.01 -10.86 -11.20
C TYR A 315 9.47 -11.87 -12.20
N GLY A 316 8.27 -11.62 -12.72
CA GLY A 316 7.65 -12.47 -13.73
C GLY A 316 6.98 -11.70 -14.88
N PRO A 317 6.42 -12.44 -15.85
CA PRO A 317 5.99 -11.88 -17.13
C PRO A 317 4.80 -10.92 -17.04
N LEU A 318 4.00 -10.98 -15.97
CA LEU A 318 2.83 -10.12 -15.84
C LEU A 318 3.18 -8.64 -15.68
N ASN A 319 4.43 -8.33 -15.31
CA ASN A 319 4.98 -6.96 -15.29
C ASN A 319 4.78 -6.20 -16.60
N PHE A 320 4.74 -6.91 -17.73
CA PHE A 320 4.45 -6.33 -19.04
C PHE A 320 3.10 -5.60 -19.09
N PHE A 321 2.08 -6.15 -18.40
CA PHE A 321 0.74 -5.57 -18.38
C PHE A 321 0.55 -4.54 -17.26
N THR A 322 1.47 -4.48 -16.30
CA THR A 322 1.28 -3.81 -15.01
C THR A 322 2.33 -2.74 -14.73
N TYR A 323 2.85 -2.08 -15.78
CA TYR A 323 3.84 -1.01 -15.64
C TYR A 323 5.00 -1.41 -14.73
N ASN A 324 5.51 -2.64 -14.85
CA ASN A 324 6.60 -3.16 -14.02
C ASN A 324 6.41 -2.99 -12.49
N VAL A 325 5.17 -2.79 -11.99
CA VAL A 325 4.92 -2.53 -10.56
C VAL A 325 5.38 -3.68 -9.67
N GLY A 326 5.49 -4.89 -10.24
CA GLY A 326 6.06 -6.03 -9.54
C GLY A 326 7.49 -5.80 -9.10
N LEU A 327 8.26 -4.88 -9.68
CA LEU A 327 9.49 -4.36 -9.06
C LEU A 327 9.12 -3.43 -7.90
N HIS A 328 8.43 -3.99 -6.92
CA HIS A 328 7.68 -3.28 -5.91
C HIS A 328 8.60 -2.69 -4.85
N ASN A 329 9.63 -3.43 -4.42
CA ASN A 329 10.66 -2.88 -3.54
C ASN A 329 11.38 -1.72 -4.21
N GLU A 330 11.76 -1.86 -5.47
CA GLU A 330 12.40 -0.83 -6.27
C GLU A 330 11.52 0.42 -6.38
N HIS A 331 10.24 0.23 -6.66
CA HIS A 331 9.24 1.30 -6.74
C HIS A 331 9.05 2.03 -5.40
N HIS A 332 8.87 1.31 -4.30
CA HIS A 332 8.72 1.92 -2.97
C HIS A 332 10.01 2.61 -2.50
N ASP A 333 11.17 2.07 -2.86
CA ASP A 333 12.46 2.71 -2.60
C ASP A 333 12.65 3.97 -3.45
N PHE A 334 12.11 4.03 -4.66
CA PHE A 334 12.29 5.17 -5.56
C PHE A 334 11.02 5.48 -6.37
N PRO A 335 9.96 6.01 -5.76
CA PRO A 335 8.67 6.28 -6.42
C PRO A 335 8.74 7.42 -7.45
N ALA A 336 9.89 8.10 -7.54
CA ALA A 336 10.18 9.11 -8.56
C ALA A 336 10.85 8.53 -9.81
N ILE A 337 11.21 7.24 -9.81
CA ILE A 337 11.73 6.51 -10.96
C ILE A 337 10.54 5.86 -11.68
N PRO A 338 10.33 6.14 -12.98
CA PRO A 338 9.19 5.60 -13.71
C PRO A 338 9.35 4.11 -14.01
N TRP A 339 8.21 3.45 -14.23
CA TRP A 339 8.12 2.03 -14.55
C TRP A 339 9.10 1.51 -15.62
N THR A 340 9.40 2.29 -16.65
CA THR A 340 10.33 1.91 -17.74
C THR A 340 11.78 1.75 -17.28
N ARG A 341 12.13 2.35 -16.14
CA ARG A 341 13.50 2.42 -15.62
C ARG A 341 13.69 1.59 -14.35
N LEU A 342 12.65 0.94 -13.82
CA LEU A 342 12.74 0.10 -12.63
C LEU A 342 13.71 -1.07 -12.81
N HIS A 343 13.75 -1.70 -13.99
CA HIS A 343 14.72 -2.76 -14.28
C HIS A 343 16.17 -2.25 -14.28
N GLU A 344 16.39 -1.00 -14.70
CA GLU A 344 17.71 -0.38 -14.68
C GLU A 344 18.14 -0.04 -13.24
N LEU A 345 17.20 0.45 -12.42
CA LEU A 345 17.42 0.61 -10.97
C LEU A 345 17.80 -0.73 -10.33
N HIS A 346 17.05 -1.78 -10.60
CA HIS A 346 17.35 -3.13 -10.11
C HIS A 346 18.76 -3.57 -10.54
N ARG A 347 19.14 -3.32 -11.79
CA ARG A 347 20.47 -3.68 -12.31
C ARG A 347 21.61 -2.93 -11.61
N ILE A 348 21.45 -1.63 -11.35
CA ILE A 348 22.47 -0.81 -10.68
C ILE A 348 22.65 -1.24 -9.22
N ALA A 349 21.54 -1.47 -8.51
CA ALA A 349 21.53 -1.76 -7.08
C ALA A 349 21.18 -3.22 -6.77
N SER A 350 21.57 -4.15 -7.64
CA SER A 350 21.19 -5.57 -7.57
C SER A 350 21.54 -6.24 -6.24
N GLU A 351 22.64 -5.83 -5.60
CA GLU A 351 23.05 -6.35 -4.30
C GLU A 351 22.12 -5.96 -3.15
N PHE A 352 21.26 -4.96 -3.34
CA PHE A 352 20.23 -4.58 -2.37
C PHE A 352 18.89 -5.30 -2.61
N TYR A 353 18.67 -5.83 -3.82
CA TYR A 353 17.39 -6.43 -4.24
C TYR A 353 17.44 -7.95 -4.42
N GLU A 354 18.47 -8.49 -5.07
CA GLU A 354 18.61 -9.94 -5.30
C GLU A 354 18.63 -10.81 -4.04
N PRO A 355 19.12 -10.32 -2.86
CA PRO A 355 19.05 -11.09 -1.63
C PRO A 355 17.66 -11.05 -0.95
N LEU A 356 16.75 -10.16 -1.37
CA LEU A 356 15.42 -10.05 -0.78
C LEU A 356 14.51 -11.20 -1.25
N PRO A 357 13.63 -11.72 -0.37
CA PRO A 357 12.57 -12.64 -0.77
C PRO A 357 11.69 -12.04 -1.87
N CYS A 358 11.31 -12.85 -2.85
CA CYS A 358 10.57 -12.38 -4.00
C CYS A 358 9.60 -13.44 -4.54
N HIS A 359 8.63 -13.01 -5.33
CA HIS A 359 7.69 -13.90 -5.99
C HIS A 359 8.00 -14.04 -7.49
N HIS A 360 7.73 -15.22 -8.05
CA HIS A 360 7.87 -15.47 -9.49
C HIS A 360 6.53 -15.75 -10.18
N SER A 361 5.45 -15.89 -9.40
CA SER A 361 4.11 -16.13 -9.94
C SER A 361 3.05 -15.53 -9.03
N TRP A 362 2.37 -14.48 -9.50
CA TRP A 362 1.20 -13.94 -8.82
C TRP A 362 0.00 -14.90 -8.78
N VAL A 363 -0.09 -15.81 -9.76
CA VAL A 363 -1.07 -16.90 -9.72
C VAL A 363 -0.79 -17.82 -8.54
N TRP A 364 0.47 -18.17 -8.32
CA TRP A 364 0.88 -18.95 -7.15
C TRP A 364 0.57 -18.20 -5.85
N VAL A 365 0.87 -16.90 -5.78
CA VAL A 365 0.55 -16.06 -4.61
C VAL A 365 -0.93 -16.13 -4.25
N ILE A 366 -1.84 -15.97 -5.22
CA ILE A 366 -3.30 -16.04 -5.00
C ILE A 366 -3.69 -17.41 -4.42
N TRP A 367 -3.28 -18.49 -5.06
CA TRP A 367 -3.72 -19.83 -4.67
C TRP A 367 -3.08 -20.30 -3.37
N THR A 368 -1.81 -19.98 -3.12
CA THR A 368 -1.15 -20.23 -1.84
C THR A 368 -1.83 -19.43 -0.73
N PHE A 369 -2.16 -18.16 -0.96
CA PHE A 369 -2.90 -17.35 0.01
C PHE A 369 -4.23 -18.01 0.39
N ILE A 370 -4.98 -18.56 -0.58
CA ILE A 370 -6.28 -19.20 -0.32
C ILE A 370 -6.11 -20.56 0.36
N LEU A 371 -5.20 -21.41 -0.14
CA LEU A 371 -5.16 -22.84 0.17
C LEU A 371 -4.22 -23.20 1.32
N ASP A 372 -3.13 -22.46 1.51
CA ASP A 372 -2.15 -22.76 2.55
C ASP A 372 -2.62 -22.19 3.90
N LYS A 373 -2.46 -22.96 4.97
CA LYS A 373 -2.83 -22.58 6.34
C LYS A 373 -1.79 -21.68 7.02
N ASN A 374 -0.58 -21.61 6.47
CA ASN A 374 0.55 -20.85 7.01
C ASN A 374 0.55 -19.39 6.55
N VAL A 375 -0.33 -19.03 5.61
CA VAL A 375 -0.57 -17.65 5.18
C VAL A 375 -2.07 -17.34 5.19
N GLY A 376 -2.42 -16.13 5.60
CA GLY A 376 -3.83 -15.71 5.72
C GLY A 376 -3.97 -14.25 6.09
N MET A 377 -5.16 -13.88 6.58
CA MET A 377 -5.54 -12.48 6.76
C MET A 377 -4.66 -11.74 7.78
N TRP A 378 -4.08 -12.48 8.73
CA TRP A 378 -3.20 -11.96 9.79
C TRP A 378 -1.74 -11.78 9.36
N CYS A 379 -1.34 -12.28 8.20
CA CYS A 379 0.05 -12.26 7.73
C CYS A 379 0.45 -10.88 7.18
N ARG A 380 0.28 -9.82 7.98
CA ARG A 380 0.57 -8.42 7.69
C ARG A 380 1.37 -7.79 8.82
N VAL A 381 2.26 -6.86 8.47
CA VAL A 381 3.02 -6.06 9.44
C VAL A 381 2.23 -4.78 9.75
N LYS A 382 2.09 -4.46 11.03
CA LYS A 382 1.48 -3.22 11.54
C LYS A 382 2.47 -2.44 12.40
N ARG A 383 2.34 -1.11 12.38
CA ARG A 383 3.08 -0.15 13.19
C ARG A 383 2.12 0.64 14.06
N ALA A 384 2.45 0.74 15.34
CA ALA A 384 1.65 1.46 16.31
C ALA A 384 1.89 2.98 16.28
N GLN A 385 3.05 3.43 15.80
CA GLN A 385 3.45 4.83 15.72
C GLN A 385 4.29 5.09 14.46
N GLY A 386 4.35 6.35 14.03
CA GLY A 386 5.02 6.78 12.79
C GLY A 386 4.02 7.19 11.70
N GLY A 387 4.50 7.69 10.56
CA GLY A 387 3.66 8.05 9.42
C GLY A 387 3.19 9.51 9.38
N ARG A 388 2.84 9.99 8.18
CA ARG A 388 2.35 11.35 7.90
C ARG A 388 1.31 11.29 6.79
N LEU A 389 0.17 11.94 6.99
CA LEU A 389 -0.85 12.12 5.96
C LEU A 389 -0.32 12.96 4.79
N VAL A 390 -0.66 12.59 3.57
CA VAL A 390 -0.37 13.37 2.36
C VAL A 390 -1.68 13.95 1.82
N GLY A 391 -1.76 15.29 1.72
CA GLY A 391 -2.94 15.99 1.20
C GLY A 391 -3.94 16.48 2.26
N GLY A 392 -3.63 16.37 3.55
CA GLY A 392 -4.37 17.03 4.62
C GLY A 392 -4.09 18.53 4.64
N GLY A 393 -5.06 19.35 4.22
CA GLY A 393 -4.96 20.80 4.30
C GLY A 393 -4.80 21.25 5.75
N GLY A 394 -3.81 22.13 6.01
CA GLY A 394 -3.69 22.85 7.27
C GLY A 394 -4.91 23.74 7.46
N GLY A 395 -5.90 23.26 8.21
CA GLY A 395 -7.14 23.97 8.48
C GLY A 395 -7.69 23.56 9.83
N SER A 396 -7.60 24.47 10.79
CA SER A 396 -8.29 24.38 12.09
C SER A 396 -9.79 24.15 11.88
N GLY A 397 -10.32 23.01 12.34
CA GLY A 397 -11.75 22.70 12.35
C GLY A 397 -12.08 21.61 13.38
N ARG A 398 -13.03 21.92 14.27
CA ARG A 398 -13.36 21.23 15.53
C ARG A 398 -14.00 19.84 15.39
N ALA A 399 -13.42 18.90 16.14
CA ALA A 399 -14.01 17.96 17.11
C ALA A 399 -14.82 16.72 16.66
N GLY A 400 -14.29 15.56 17.07
CA GLY A 400 -14.98 14.29 17.29
C GLY A 400 -14.01 13.18 17.72
N GLU A 401 -13.70 13.15 19.03
CA GLU A 401 -13.01 12.07 19.80
C GLU A 401 -11.50 11.83 19.62
N SER A 402 -10.75 12.52 20.48
CA SER A 402 -9.48 12.16 21.15
C SER A 402 -8.61 11.03 20.57
N ILE A 403 -7.62 11.42 19.77
CA ILE A 403 -6.28 10.82 19.80
C ILE A 403 -5.33 11.95 20.18
N SER A 404 -4.67 11.82 21.33
CA SER A 404 -3.69 12.78 21.83
C SER A 404 -2.48 12.82 20.90
N ALA A 405 -2.47 13.79 19.98
CA ALA A 405 -1.27 14.18 19.25
C ALA A 405 -0.29 14.88 20.20
N SER A 406 0.42 14.11 21.00
CA SER A 406 1.57 14.55 21.78
C SER A 406 2.78 13.69 21.46
N SER A 407 3.30 13.87 20.25
CA SER A 407 4.68 13.55 19.89
C SER A 407 5.11 14.41 18.72
N ALA A 408 5.25 15.71 18.98
CA ALA A 408 6.24 16.48 18.24
C ALA A 408 7.59 15.84 18.56
N GLY A 409 8.17 15.14 17.57
CA GLY A 409 9.55 14.67 17.65
C GLY A 409 10.49 15.82 17.96
N PRO A 410 11.64 15.56 18.61
CA PRO A 410 12.55 16.61 19.03
C PRO A 410 12.95 17.49 17.84
N GLU A 411 12.88 18.81 18.06
CA GLU A 411 13.35 19.84 17.13
C GLU A 411 14.80 19.55 16.73
N GLY A 412 15.01 19.07 15.51
CA GLY A 412 16.33 18.67 15.01
C GLY A 412 16.34 17.93 13.68
N GLU A 413 15.22 17.36 13.23
CA GLU A 413 15.10 16.70 11.92
C GLU A 413 14.92 17.70 10.77
N SER A 414 15.97 18.48 10.48
CA SER A 414 16.07 19.25 9.25
C SER A 414 16.82 18.44 8.20
N GLY A 415 16.11 17.93 7.20
CA GLY A 415 16.72 17.34 6.00
C GLY A 415 15.97 16.20 5.31
N ASP A 416 14.67 16.02 5.53
CA ASP A 416 13.91 14.91 4.94
C ASP A 416 13.38 15.23 3.53
N GLY A 417 13.91 14.51 2.54
CA GLY A 417 13.21 14.00 1.36
C GLY A 417 12.36 14.97 0.53
N TRP A 418 12.92 15.44 -0.58
CA TRP A 418 12.28 16.09 -1.73
C TRP A 418 11.12 17.04 -1.39
N LYS A 419 11.42 18.35 -1.39
CA LYS A 419 10.35 19.35 -1.48
C LYS A 419 9.55 19.09 -2.76
N GLU A 420 8.25 19.37 -2.76
CA GLU A 420 7.40 19.24 -3.95
C GLU A 420 7.95 20.06 -5.15
N SER A 421 8.78 21.07 -4.88
CA SER A 421 9.57 21.84 -5.85
C SER A 421 10.80 21.12 -6.43
N GLU A 422 11.38 20.15 -5.72
CA GLU A 422 12.57 19.39 -6.16
C GLU A 422 12.18 18.24 -7.11
N ILE A 423 10.92 17.80 -7.10
CA ILE A 423 10.32 16.92 -8.11
C ILE A 423 10.14 17.67 -9.46
N GLN A 424 10.25 19.00 -9.47
CA GLN A 424 9.88 19.86 -10.60
C GLN A 424 11.06 20.38 -11.43
N ASN A 425 12.31 20.05 -11.09
CA ASN A 425 13.50 20.49 -11.84
C ASN A 425 14.15 19.37 -12.65
#